data_AF-A0A0C3FVK5-F1
#
_entry.id   AF-A0A0C3FVK5-F1
#
_cell.length_a   1.000
_cell.length_b   1.000
_cell.length_c   1.000
_cell.angle_alpha   90.00
_cell.angle_beta   90.00
_cell.angle_gamma   90.00
#
_symmetry.space_group_name_H-M   'P 1'
#
loop_
_entity.id
_entity.type
_entity.pdbx_description
1 polymer ?
#
loop_
_entity_poly.entity_id
_entity_poly.type
_entity_poly.pdbx_seq_one_letter_code
_entity_poly.pdbx_strand_id
1 'polypeptide(L)'
;MSLIYADALQDDEEISRLLAAIYIGDRSPAVGTSSASPAHRPASQIPSAVATRVSHGPSAAAVVSRPERSLVVQGKDSAPPASTPHQLAPEQPRASNENTRGKYPLAINVIIRINAINISQKPCLSRESPAVKRSPTMPDAGDATQGVPGGKVYKMQVQVTRKHRKGRRVAYVVFEGLATGVFDTWEQVEPLVKGVPGNIHQGFDHRIHAEHAYVVAFAMGAVHVLPPRRSSQLTPSPAAPMSQAVMAAFSLTSSNFLGAEWHVVFKGKRPGIYPAWNFTATQTKGVSCSIYQKYPTKAEAEAAYRNAECDGFVEIL
;
A
#
# COMPACT_ATOMS: atom_id res chain seq x y z
N MET A 1 -9.52 -29.96 -4.00
CA MET A 1 -8.18 -29.62 -3.46
C MET A 1 -8.36 -29.46 -1.96
N SER A 2 -7.94 -30.45 -1.16
CA SER A 2 -7.90 -30.30 0.29
C SER A 2 -6.86 -29.23 0.62
N LEU A 3 -7.26 -28.20 1.37
CA LEU A 3 -6.36 -27.18 1.91
C LEU A 3 -5.48 -27.85 2.97
N ILE A 4 -4.36 -28.46 2.56
CA ILE A 4 -3.38 -29.12 3.46
C ILE A 4 -2.60 -28.09 4.32
N TYR A 5 -3.13 -26.89 4.52
CA TYR A 5 -2.40 -25.74 5.05
C TYR A 5 -3.12 -25.01 6.18
N ALA A 6 -4.21 -25.58 6.72
CA ALA A 6 -4.93 -24.96 7.83
C ALA A 6 -4.05 -24.79 9.08
N ASP A 7 -3.12 -25.72 9.33
CA ASP A 7 -2.35 -25.74 10.58
C ASP A 7 -1.23 -24.69 10.60
N ALA A 8 -0.54 -24.44 9.48
CA ALA A 8 0.54 -23.44 9.43
C ALA A 8 0.03 -21.98 9.45
N LEU A 9 -1.25 -21.77 9.12
CA LEU A 9 -1.89 -20.45 9.12
C LEU A 9 -2.42 -20.03 10.49
N GLN A 10 -2.67 -20.98 11.41
CA GLN A 10 -3.27 -20.68 12.71
C GLN A 10 -2.33 -19.92 13.64
N ASP A 11 -1.02 -20.06 13.47
CA ASP A 11 -0.03 -19.40 14.32
C ASP A 11 0.27 -17.95 13.88
N ASP A 12 -0.24 -17.51 12.72
CA ASP A 12 -0.04 -16.14 12.27
C ASP A 12 -1.16 -15.21 12.79
N GLU A 13 -0.83 -14.52 13.88
CA GLU A 13 -1.71 -13.55 14.52
C GLU A 13 -2.03 -12.34 13.61
N GLU A 14 -1.12 -11.95 12.70
CA GLU A 14 -1.34 -10.83 11.79
C GLU A 14 -2.38 -11.18 10.72
N ILE A 15 -2.29 -12.38 10.14
CA ILE A 15 -3.30 -12.90 9.22
C ILE A 15 -4.65 -13.03 9.91
N SER A 16 -4.67 -13.57 11.13
CA SER A 16 -5.91 -13.73 11.90
C SER A 16 -6.60 -12.41 12.19
N ARG A 17 -5.85 -11.38 12.63
CA ARG A 17 -6.37 -10.02 12.84
C ARG A 17 -6.93 -9.41 11.55
N LEU A 18 -6.24 -9.61 10.44
CA LEU A 18 -6.65 -9.08 9.15
C LEU A 18 -7.92 -9.75 8.62
N LEU A 19 -8.02 -11.08 8.73
CA LEU A 19 -9.23 -11.82 8.39
C LEU A 19 -10.43 -11.42 9.26
N ALA A 20 -10.20 -11.19 10.56
CA ALA A 20 -11.24 -10.66 11.45
C ALA A 20 -11.71 -9.26 11.01
N ALA A 21 -10.80 -8.38 10.59
CA ALA A 21 -11.13 -7.05 10.10
C ALA A 21 -11.95 -7.08 8.79
N ILE A 22 -11.63 -8.01 7.88
CA ILE A 22 -12.41 -8.24 6.65
C ILE A 22 -13.83 -8.69 7.01
N TYR A 23 -13.95 -9.67 7.91
CA TYR A 23 -15.25 -10.19 8.34
C TYR A 23 -16.15 -9.13 9.00
N ILE A 24 -15.57 -8.23 9.80
CA ILE A 24 -16.30 -7.12 10.41
C ILE A 24 -16.79 -6.13 9.34
N GLY A 25 -15.98 -5.88 8.30
CA GLY A 25 -16.33 -4.96 7.21
C GLY A 25 -17.58 -5.37 6.44
N ASP A 26 -17.75 -6.67 6.20
CA ASP A 26 -18.90 -7.20 5.45
C ASP A 26 -20.21 -7.20 6.25
N ARG A 27 -20.12 -7.18 7.59
CA ARG A 27 -21.28 -7.13 8.49
C ARG A 27 -21.86 -5.73 8.68
N SER A 28 -21.46 -4.75 7.85
CA SER A 28 -21.98 -3.39 7.96
C SER A 28 -23.52 -3.46 8.04
N PRO A 29 -24.11 -2.97 9.14
CA PRO A 29 -25.50 -3.24 9.45
C PRO A 29 -26.31 -2.75 8.27
N ALA A 30 -27.07 -3.65 7.64
CA ALA A 30 -28.03 -3.29 6.62
C ALA A 30 -28.79 -2.10 7.19
N VAL A 31 -28.48 -0.90 6.70
CA VAL A 31 -29.09 0.33 7.14
C VAL A 31 -30.54 0.07 6.88
N GLY A 32 -31.26 -0.22 7.96
CA GLY A 32 -32.66 -0.57 7.94
C GLY A 32 -33.31 0.60 7.26
N THR A 33 -33.53 0.46 5.96
CA THR A 33 -34.37 1.32 5.19
C THR A 33 -35.71 0.96 5.75
N SER A 34 -36.06 1.61 6.87
CA SER A 34 -37.40 1.76 7.35
C SER A 34 -38.13 2.36 6.16
N SER A 35 -38.63 1.46 5.33
CA SER A 35 -39.75 1.65 4.44
C SER A 35 -40.88 2.08 5.35
N ALA A 36 -40.85 3.36 5.73
CA ALA A 36 -42.02 4.07 6.17
C ALA A 36 -42.92 4.07 4.95
N SER A 37 -43.77 3.04 4.90
CA SER A 37 -44.92 2.96 4.02
C SER A 37 -45.61 4.32 4.03
N PRO A 38 -45.85 4.95 2.86
CA PRO A 38 -46.44 6.28 2.81
C PRO A 38 -47.87 6.19 3.30
N ALA A 39 -48.07 6.50 4.59
CA ALA A 39 -49.39 6.74 5.13
C ALA A 39 -50.00 7.92 4.36
N HIS A 40 -51.13 7.63 3.71
CA HIS A 40 -52.05 8.61 3.13
C HIS A 40 -52.22 9.83 4.06
N ARG A 41 -51.83 11.01 3.58
CA ARG A 41 -52.09 12.29 4.24
C ARG A 41 -53.35 12.90 3.61
N PRO A 42 -54.47 13.08 4.34
CA PRO A 42 -55.55 13.92 3.85
C PRO A 42 -55.15 15.39 3.97
N ALA A 43 -55.55 16.16 2.96
CA ALA A 43 -55.37 17.60 2.89
C ALA A 43 -56.08 18.30 4.05
N SER A 44 -55.41 19.27 4.70
CA SER A 44 -55.99 20.56 5.10
C SER A 44 -55.06 21.39 6.00
N GLN A 45 -55.09 22.69 5.70
CA GLN A 45 -54.91 23.86 6.57
C GLN A 45 -53.52 24.46 6.81
N ILE A 46 -53.38 25.63 6.19
CA ILE A 46 -52.50 26.77 6.46
C ILE A 46 -52.88 27.38 7.83
N PRO A 47 -51.91 27.87 8.63
CA PRO A 47 -51.93 29.30 8.92
C PRO A 47 -50.55 29.99 8.90
N SER A 48 -50.61 31.26 8.50
CA SER A 48 -49.61 32.31 8.67
C SER A 48 -49.28 32.62 10.13
N ALA A 49 -48.01 32.98 10.41
CA ALA A 49 -47.55 34.12 11.22
C ALA A 49 -46.05 33.95 11.51
N VAL A 50 -45.17 34.84 11.03
CA VAL A 50 -44.66 36.03 11.75
C VAL A 50 -44.02 35.70 13.10
N ALA A 51 -42.68 35.80 13.19
CA ALA A 51 -41.99 36.68 14.15
C ALA A 51 -40.46 36.54 14.09
N THR A 52 -39.84 37.69 13.89
CA THR A 52 -38.43 38.05 14.07
C THR A 52 -37.89 37.72 15.46
N ARG A 53 -36.64 37.26 15.60
CA ARG A 53 -35.72 37.84 16.60
C ARG A 53 -34.24 37.51 16.38
N VAL A 54 -33.48 38.59 16.34
CA VAL A 54 -32.04 38.75 16.50
C VAL A 54 -31.65 38.47 17.96
N SER A 55 -30.49 37.83 18.20
CA SER A 55 -29.64 38.18 19.35
C SER A 55 -28.20 37.70 19.14
N HIS A 56 -27.30 38.68 19.05
CA HIS A 56 -25.86 38.56 19.28
C HIS A 56 -25.55 38.23 20.75
N GLY A 57 -24.38 37.62 20.97
CA GLY A 57 -23.78 37.49 22.30
C GLY A 57 -22.39 36.84 22.24
N PRO A 58 -21.30 37.54 22.64
CA PRO A 58 -19.92 37.10 22.45
C PRO A 58 -19.25 36.56 23.74
N SER A 59 -18.00 36.10 23.58
CA SER A 59 -16.86 36.42 24.45
C SER A 59 -16.35 35.40 25.49
N ALA A 60 -15.03 35.51 25.67
CA ALA A 60 -14.11 35.03 26.71
C ALA A 60 -13.70 33.55 26.65
N ALA A 61 -12.47 33.18 26.29
CA ALA A 61 -11.12 33.54 26.80
C ALA A 61 -10.70 32.78 28.06
N ALA A 62 -9.48 32.22 27.94
CA ALA A 62 -8.56 31.76 28.97
C ALA A 62 -8.95 30.50 29.78
N VAL A 63 -8.00 29.57 29.91
CA VAL A 63 -7.19 29.44 31.13
C VAL A 63 -6.09 28.40 30.88
N VAL A 64 -4.87 28.89 30.96
CA VAL A 64 -3.63 28.14 31.15
C VAL A 64 -3.67 27.50 32.54
N SER A 65 -3.37 26.21 32.67
CA SER A 65 -2.91 25.63 33.93
C SER A 65 -2.10 24.35 33.68
N ARG A 66 -0.79 24.50 33.81
CA ARG A 66 0.17 23.45 34.15
C ARG A 66 0.29 23.47 35.68
N PRO A 67 0.49 22.32 36.35
CA PRO A 67 1.76 22.23 37.07
C PRO A 67 2.39 20.84 37.06
N GLU A 68 3.69 20.88 37.30
CA GLU A 68 4.59 19.80 37.71
C GLU A 68 4.07 19.03 38.95
N ARG A 69 4.40 17.74 39.06
CA ARG A 69 5.40 17.28 40.05
C ARG A 69 5.65 15.77 39.98
N SER A 70 6.94 15.47 40.14
CA SER A 70 7.59 14.20 40.42
C SER A 70 6.87 13.33 41.45
N LEU A 71 7.03 12.01 41.31
CA LEU A 71 7.40 11.16 42.45
C LEU A 71 8.23 9.96 41.99
N VAL A 72 9.42 9.93 42.55
CA VAL A 72 10.42 8.85 42.57
C VAL A 72 9.88 7.71 43.42
N VAL A 73 9.98 6.46 42.94
CA VAL A 73 10.03 5.28 43.81
C VAL A 73 11.12 4.34 43.31
N GLN A 74 12.19 4.28 44.11
CA GLN A 74 13.23 3.26 44.12
C GLN A 74 12.77 2.07 44.98
N GLY A 75 13.02 0.85 44.50
CA GLY A 75 13.00 -0.40 45.26
C GLY A 75 13.63 -1.47 44.37
N LYS A 76 14.93 -1.78 44.45
CA LYS A 76 15.74 -2.38 45.53
C LYS A 76 15.46 -3.88 45.69
N ASP A 77 16.35 -4.64 45.06
CA ASP A 77 16.99 -5.90 45.47
C ASP A 77 16.16 -7.00 46.12
N SER A 78 16.13 -8.19 45.48
CA SER A 78 16.29 -9.48 46.19
C SER A 78 16.50 -10.64 45.21
N ALA A 79 17.70 -11.23 45.29
CA ALA A 79 18.07 -12.60 44.94
C ALA A 79 19.23 -12.98 45.90
N PRO A 80 19.68 -14.25 46.05
CA PRO A 80 19.08 -15.58 45.84
C PRO A 80 19.16 -16.42 47.15
N PRO A 81 19.09 -17.78 47.16
CA PRO A 81 20.32 -18.57 46.94
C PRO A 81 20.16 -19.95 46.25
N ALA A 82 21.32 -20.47 45.87
CA ALA A 82 21.66 -21.71 45.15
C ALA A 82 21.53 -23.02 45.94
N SER A 83 21.69 -24.15 45.20
CA SER A 83 22.46 -25.40 45.52
C SER A 83 21.63 -26.69 45.30
N THR A 84 22.03 -27.84 44.72
CA THR A 84 23.23 -28.40 44.03
C THR A 84 22.77 -29.77 43.37
N PRO A 85 23.60 -30.81 43.12
CA PRO A 85 23.95 -31.39 41.80
C PRO A 85 23.36 -32.78 41.48
N HIS A 86 23.53 -33.27 40.23
CA HIS A 86 23.98 -34.66 39.99
C HIS A 86 24.52 -34.86 38.56
N GLN A 87 25.74 -35.42 38.49
CA GLN A 87 26.41 -35.95 37.31
C GLN A 87 25.83 -37.32 36.89
N LEU A 88 25.86 -37.63 35.59
CA LEU A 88 26.43 -38.86 35.02
C LEU A 88 26.41 -38.80 33.47
N ALA A 89 27.61 -38.85 32.87
CA ALA A 89 27.89 -39.24 31.49
C ALA A 89 28.27 -40.75 31.50
N PRO A 90 28.44 -41.51 30.37
CA PRO A 90 29.04 -41.16 29.07
C PRO A 90 28.13 -41.60 27.88
N GLU A 91 28.41 -41.56 26.58
CA GLU A 91 29.63 -41.66 25.78
C GLU A 91 29.32 -41.21 24.33
N GLN A 92 30.34 -40.75 23.61
CA GLN A 92 30.32 -40.21 22.24
C GLN A 92 30.47 -41.33 21.17
N PRO A 93 30.13 -41.13 19.87
CA PRO A 93 31.07 -40.45 18.96
C PRO A 93 30.49 -39.54 17.85
N ARG A 94 31.23 -38.43 17.65
CA ARG A 94 31.60 -37.71 16.41
C ARG A 94 30.79 -37.93 15.11
N ALA A 95 30.26 -36.83 14.57
CA ALA A 95 30.73 -36.29 13.29
C ALA A 95 30.42 -34.78 13.18
N SER A 96 31.45 -34.05 12.78
CA SER A 96 31.60 -32.60 12.69
C SER A 96 30.99 -31.99 11.43
N ASN A 97 30.39 -30.80 11.56
CA ASN A 97 30.68 -29.69 10.64
C ASN A 97 30.31 -28.35 11.30
N GLU A 98 31.37 -27.62 11.65
CA GLU A 98 31.32 -26.40 12.45
C GLU A 98 31.11 -25.16 11.58
N ASN A 99 30.08 -24.45 11.98
CA ASN A 99 29.65 -23.13 11.58
C ASN A 99 30.68 -22.08 12.05
N THR A 100 31.46 -21.51 11.13
CA THR A 100 32.29 -20.34 11.44
C THR A 100 31.56 -19.04 11.11
N ARG A 101 31.10 -18.45 12.21
CA ARG A 101 30.53 -17.12 12.42
C ARG A 101 31.48 -16.02 11.94
N GLY A 102 31.20 -15.43 10.78
CA GLY A 102 31.84 -14.21 10.31
C GLY A 102 31.15 -12.97 10.87
N LYS A 103 31.78 -12.30 11.85
CA LYS A 103 31.45 -10.95 12.32
C LYS A 103 31.66 -9.94 11.18
N TYR A 104 30.64 -9.17 10.82
CA TYR A 104 30.80 -7.95 10.03
C TYR A 104 30.56 -6.73 10.92
N PRO A 105 31.49 -5.76 11.01
CA PRO A 105 31.20 -4.48 11.61
C PRO A 105 30.32 -3.65 10.68
N LEU A 106 29.21 -3.17 11.24
CA LEU A 106 28.31 -2.18 10.66
C LEU A 106 29.01 -0.83 10.55
N ALA A 107 29.14 -0.30 9.34
CA ALA A 107 29.27 1.13 9.08
C ALA A 107 28.97 1.42 7.60
N ILE A 108 27.70 1.29 7.20
CA ILE A 108 27.23 1.87 5.93
C ILE A 108 26.61 3.22 6.25
N ASN A 109 27.39 4.28 6.13
CA ASN A 109 26.90 5.65 6.05
C ASN A 109 26.16 5.82 4.72
N VAL A 110 24.86 5.49 4.68
CA VAL A 110 24.00 5.87 3.56
C VAL A 110 23.60 7.33 3.76
N ILE A 111 24.39 8.24 3.18
CA ILE A 111 23.96 9.62 2.97
C ILE A 111 22.85 9.58 1.91
N ILE A 112 21.60 9.56 2.36
CA ILE A 112 20.43 9.75 1.50
C ILE A 112 20.44 11.23 1.10
N ARG A 113 20.98 11.53 -0.08
CA ARG A 113 20.67 12.79 -0.77
C ARG A 113 19.23 12.71 -1.23
N ILE A 114 18.33 13.34 -0.46
CA ILE A 114 16.99 13.67 -0.92
C ILE A 114 17.16 14.68 -2.05
N ASN A 115 17.10 14.21 -3.29
CA ASN A 115 16.88 15.11 -4.43
C ASN A 115 15.46 15.66 -4.26
N ALA A 116 15.36 16.88 -3.74
CA ALA A 116 14.16 17.67 -3.80
C ALA A 116 13.78 17.85 -5.28
N ILE A 117 12.80 17.08 -5.74
CA ILE A 117 12.16 17.33 -7.03
C ILE A 117 11.36 18.60 -6.84
N ASN A 118 11.94 19.73 -7.24
CA ASN A 118 11.26 21.01 -7.32
C ASN A 118 10.25 20.95 -8.48
N ILE A 119 9.06 20.43 -8.22
CA ILE A 119 7.93 20.51 -9.14
C ILE A 119 7.43 21.95 -9.07
N SER A 120 7.99 22.78 -9.95
CA SER A 120 7.57 24.15 -10.20
C SER A 120 6.07 24.16 -10.55
N GLN A 121 5.26 24.58 -9.59
CA GLN A 121 3.86 24.95 -9.82
C GLN A 121 3.86 26.17 -10.74
N LYS A 122 3.43 25.99 -12.00
CA LYS A 122 3.11 27.12 -12.88
C LYS A 122 1.73 27.66 -12.49
N PRO A 123 1.60 28.94 -12.11
CA PRO A 123 0.30 29.54 -11.86
C PRO A 123 -0.49 29.67 -13.18
N CYS A 124 -1.72 29.18 -13.16
CA CYS A 124 -2.69 29.29 -14.25
C CYS A 124 -3.19 30.74 -14.34
N LEU A 125 -2.49 31.58 -15.10
CA LEU A 125 -3.01 32.89 -15.48
C LEU A 125 -4.02 32.74 -16.62
N SER A 126 -5.22 33.23 -16.37
CA SER A 126 -6.31 33.44 -17.31
C SER A 126 -5.84 34.21 -18.55
N ARG A 127 -5.94 33.57 -19.71
CA ARG A 127 -5.49 34.08 -21.01
C ARG A 127 -6.62 34.82 -21.72
N GLU A 128 -6.59 36.15 -21.66
CA GLU A 128 -7.22 36.99 -22.69
C GLU A 128 -6.53 36.72 -24.04
N SER A 129 -7.31 36.65 -25.12
CA SER A 129 -6.83 36.36 -26.48
C SER A 129 -6.50 37.65 -27.24
N PRO A 130 -5.22 37.99 -27.44
CA PRO A 130 -4.83 38.96 -28.46
C PRO A 130 -4.72 38.32 -29.84
N ALA A 131 -5.09 39.11 -30.85
CA ALA A 131 -5.10 38.75 -32.27
C ALA A 131 -3.77 38.15 -32.75
N VAL A 132 -3.88 37.04 -33.48
CA VAL A 132 -2.80 36.22 -34.01
C VAL A 132 -2.07 36.96 -35.14
N LYS A 133 -0.93 37.57 -34.81
CA LYS A 133 0.12 37.86 -35.82
C LYS A 133 0.83 36.53 -36.10
N ARG A 134 0.84 36.10 -37.37
CA ARG A 134 1.53 34.89 -37.84
C ARG A 134 3.01 34.97 -37.48
N SER A 135 3.42 34.21 -36.48
CA SER A 135 4.81 34.09 -36.04
C SER A 135 5.65 33.36 -37.10
N PRO A 136 6.96 33.67 -37.18
CA PRO A 136 7.88 32.96 -38.06
C PRO A 136 7.84 31.45 -37.77
N THR A 137 7.79 30.68 -38.85
CA THR A 137 7.90 29.22 -38.90
C THR A 137 8.96 28.74 -37.92
N MET A 138 8.54 28.04 -36.86
CA MET A 138 9.49 27.35 -36.01
C MET A 138 10.24 26.33 -36.85
N PRO A 139 11.58 26.26 -36.77
CA PRO A 139 12.35 25.23 -37.44
C PRO A 139 11.84 23.86 -36.96
N ASP A 140 11.69 22.96 -37.91
CA ASP A 140 11.18 21.61 -37.66
C ASP A 140 12.12 20.92 -36.67
N ALA A 141 11.60 20.06 -35.79
CA ALA A 141 12.40 19.41 -34.75
C ALA A 141 13.56 18.57 -35.33
N GLY A 142 13.47 18.20 -36.61
CA GLY A 142 14.56 17.59 -37.37
C GLY A 142 15.80 18.47 -37.51
N ASP A 143 15.65 19.78 -37.68
CA ASP A 143 16.77 20.71 -37.91
C ASP A 143 17.65 20.88 -36.67
N ALA A 144 17.10 20.72 -35.46
CA ALA A 144 17.87 20.77 -34.22
C ALA A 144 18.76 19.53 -33.99
N THR A 145 18.55 18.46 -34.77
CA THR A 145 19.31 17.20 -34.64
C THR A 145 20.31 16.98 -35.77
N GLN A 146 20.27 17.78 -36.84
CA GLN A 146 21.32 17.76 -37.85
C GLN A 146 22.57 18.40 -37.24
N GLY A 147 23.51 17.53 -36.85
CA GLY A 147 24.77 17.94 -36.24
C GLY A 147 25.38 19.10 -37.02
N VAL A 148 25.69 20.19 -36.33
CA VAL A 148 26.29 21.38 -36.94
C VAL A 148 27.59 20.95 -37.62
N PRO A 149 27.85 21.33 -38.90
CA PRO A 149 29.12 21.02 -39.55
C PRO A 149 30.31 21.49 -38.69
N GLY A 150 31.19 20.57 -38.30
CA GLY A 150 32.30 20.83 -37.37
C GLY A 150 32.00 20.56 -35.88
N GLY A 151 30.76 20.21 -35.54
CA GLY A 151 30.36 19.79 -34.20
C GLY A 151 31.00 18.46 -33.81
N LYS A 152 31.76 18.46 -32.71
CA LYS A 152 32.35 17.23 -32.15
C LYS A 152 31.29 16.48 -31.36
N VAL A 153 30.87 15.32 -31.85
CA VAL A 153 29.99 14.42 -31.11
C VAL A 153 30.83 13.56 -30.17
N TYR A 154 30.61 13.69 -28.88
CA TYR A 154 31.21 12.81 -27.88
C TYR A 154 30.27 11.65 -27.61
N LYS A 155 30.75 10.42 -27.85
CA LYS A 155 30.03 9.21 -27.44
C LYS A 155 30.08 9.12 -25.93
N MET A 156 29.04 9.60 -25.27
CA MET A 156 28.92 9.48 -23.82
C MET A 156 28.78 8.00 -23.45
N GLN A 157 29.86 7.40 -22.95
CA GLN A 157 29.82 6.06 -22.39
C GLN A 157 29.06 6.12 -21.07
N VAL A 158 27.74 5.95 -21.13
CA VAL A 158 26.94 5.75 -19.93
C VAL A 158 27.26 4.36 -19.40
N GLN A 159 28.13 4.28 -18.39
CA GLN A 159 28.29 3.08 -17.59
C GLN A 159 27.00 2.87 -16.79
N VAL A 160 26.06 2.13 -17.38
CA VAL A 160 24.88 1.68 -16.64
C VAL A 160 25.39 0.67 -15.62
N THR A 161 25.50 1.10 -14.36
CA THR A 161 25.75 0.17 -13.26
C THR A 161 24.62 -0.85 -13.28
N ARG A 162 24.95 -2.10 -13.63
CA ARG A 162 23.97 -3.18 -13.64
C ARG A 162 23.57 -3.41 -12.19
N LYS A 163 22.46 -2.79 -11.77
CA LYS A 163 21.84 -3.06 -10.47
C LYS A 163 21.70 -4.58 -10.35
N HIS A 164 22.19 -5.15 -9.25
CA HIS A 164 22.09 -6.57 -8.98
C HIS A 164 20.64 -7.00 -9.24
N ARG A 165 20.47 -7.97 -10.15
CA ARG A 165 19.16 -8.56 -10.39
C ARG A 165 18.69 -9.11 -9.05
N LYS A 166 17.52 -8.66 -8.56
CA LYS A 166 16.89 -9.24 -7.37
C LYS A 166 16.91 -10.76 -7.55
N GLY A 167 17.24 -11.49 -6.48
CA GLY A 167 17.32 -12.95 -6.50
C GLY A 167 16.06 -13.57 -7.10
N ARG A 168 16.18 -14.79 -7.61
CA ARG A 168 15.03 -15.54 -8.13
C ARG A 168 13.98 -15.63 -7.02
N ARG A 169 12.73 -15.22 -7.33
CA ARG A 169 11.61 -15.33 -6.39
C ARG A 169 11.29 -16.81 -6.15
N VAL A 170 10.93 -17.14 -4.92
CA VAL A 170 10.67 -18.52 -4.47
C VAL A 170 9.24 -18.95 -4.82
N ALA A 171 8.29 -18.03 -4.74
CA ALA A 171 6.89 -18.31 -5.06
C ALA A 171 6.26 -17.14 -5.80
N TYR A 172 5.19 -17.42 -6.53
CA TYR A 172 4.42 -16.46 -7.32
C TYR A 172 2.93 -16.64 -7.04
N VAL A 173 2.21 -15.54 -6.99
CA VAL A 173 0.75 -15.54 -6.82
C VAL A 173 0.12 -14.92 -8.04
N VAL A 174 -0.89 -15.58 -8.58
CA VAL A 174 -1.78 -15.02 -9.61
C VAL A 174 -3.10 -14.69 -8.94
N PHE A 175 -3.35 -13.40 -8.76
CA PHE A 175 -4.60 -12.88 -8.20
C PHE A 175 -5.66 -12.71 -9.28
N GLU A 176 -5.23 -12.20 -10.44
CA GLU A 176 -6.07 -12.10 -11.63
C GLU A 176 -5.33 -12.67 -12.84
N GLY A 177 -5.92 -13.68 -13.51
CA GLY A 177 -5.31 -14.37 -14.65
C GLY A 177 -6.21 -15.50 -15.17
N LEU A 178 -5.74 -16.29 -16.15
CA LEU A 178 -6.52 -17.43 -16.69
C LEU A 178 -6.80 -18.50 -15.63
N ALA A 179 -5.93 -18.64 -14.65
CA ALA A 179 -6.14 -19.40 -13.43
C ALA A 179 -5.48 -18.65 -12.28
N THR A 180 -6.08 -18.73 -11.09
CA THR A 180 -5.57 -18.08 -9.88
C THR A 180 -4.95 -19.12 -8.96
N GLY A 181 -4.04 -18.69 -8.09
CA GLY A 181 -3.38 -19.59 -7.13
C GLY A 181 -1.95 -19.17 -6.81
N VAL A 182 -1.29 -20.04 -6.05
CA VAL A 182 0.11 -19.88 -5.63
C VAL A 182 0.97 -20.94 -6.31
N PHE A 183 2.00 -20.51 -7.02
CA PHE A 183 2.86 -21.31 -7.89
C PHE A 183 4.32 -21.18 -7.47
N ASP A 184 5.12 -22.24 -7.62
CA ASP A 184 6.53 -22.24 -7.21
C ASP A 184 7.47 -21.74 -8.30
N THR A 185 7.01 -21.71 -9.55
CA THR A 185 7.86 -21.43 -10.71
C THR A 185 7.20 -20.43 -11.65
N TRP A 186 8.02 -19.60 -12.30
CA TRP A 186 7.53 -18.62 -13.26
C TRP A 186 6.97 -19.30 -14.51
N GLU A 187 7.52 -20.45 -14.88
CA GLU A 187 7.13 -21.27 -16.01
C GLU A 187 5.65 -21.72 -15.92
N GLN A 188 5.14 -21.93 -14.70
CA GLN A 188 3.72 -22.22 -14.45
C GLN A 188 2.84 -20.96 -14.55
N VAL A 189 3.37 -19.80 -14.13
CA VAL A 189 2.63 -18.53 -14.08
C VAL A 189 2.54 -17.86 -15.44
N GLU A 190 3.61 -17.90 -16.23
CA GLU A 190 3.71 -17.23 -17.52
C GLU A 190 2.50 -17.50 -18.44
N PRO A 191 2.08 -18.75 -18.71
CA PRO A 191 0.93 -19.01 -19.57
C PRO A 191 -0.39 -18.47 -19.00
N LEU A 192 -0.48 -18.23 -17.69
CA LEU A 192 -1.68 -17.75 -17.01
C LEU A 192 -1.84 -16.23 -17.07
N VAL A 193 -0.75 -15.49 -17.28
CA VAL A 193 -0.72 -14.03 -17.23
C VAL A 193 -0.33 -13.40 -18.57
N LYS A 194 0.47 -14.08 -19.39
CA LYS A 194 1.01 -13.53 -20.63
C LYS A 194 -0.10 -13.34 -21.66
N GLY A 195 -0.27 -12.11 -22.11
CA GLY A 195 -1.31 -11.74 -23.07
C GLY A 195 -2.71 -11.59 -22.48
N VAL A 196 -2.87 -11.76 -21.16
CA VAL A 196 -4.14 -11.58 -20.45
C VAL A 196 -4.27 -10.12 -20.03
N PRO A 197 -5.25 -9.37 -20.57
CA PRO A 197 -5.42 -7.97 -20.24
C PRO A 197 -5.84 -7.80 -18.78
N GLY A 198 -5.18 -6.91 -18.05
CA GLY A 198 -5.53 -6.59 -16.67
C GLY A 198 -5.13 -7.65 -15.64
N ASN A 199 -4.28 -8.63 -16.00
CA ASN A 199 -3.76 -9.60 -15.03
C ASN A 199 -3.04 -8.91 -13.87
N ILE A 200 -3.10 -9.55 -12.69
CA ILE A 200 -2.42 -9.11 -11.47
C ILE A 200 -1.71 -10.33 -10.89
N HIS A 201 -0.39 -10.27 -10.87
CA HIS A 201 0.46 -11.29 -10.28
C HIS A 201 1.62 -10.65 -9.51
N GLN A 202 2.16 -11.37 -8.54
CA GLN A 202 3.29 -10.91 -7.74
C GLN A 202 4.19 -12.08 -7.34
N GLY A 203 5.51 -11.87 -7.42
CA GLY A 203 6.51 -12.82 -6.92
C GLY A 203 6.96 -12.45 -5.51
N PHE A 204 7.15 -13.46 -4.67
CA PHE A 204 7.55 -13.36 -3.27
C PHE A 204 8.85 -14.12 -3.00
N ASP A 205 9.62 -13.63 -2.03
CA ASP A 205 10.88 -14.27 -1.61
C ASP A 205 10.66 -15.49 -0.72
N HIS A 206 9.48 -15.62 -0.11
CA HIS A 206 9.11 -16.78 0.71
C HIS A 206 7.73 -17.28 0.29
N ARG A 207 7.57 -18.61 0.26
CA ARG A 207 6.31 -19.27 -0.07
C ARG A 207 5.18 -18.87 0.88
N ILE A 208 5.46 -18.80 2.18
CA ILE A 208 4.47 -18.41 3.20
C ILE A 208 3.87 -17.01 2.94
N HIS A 209 4.69 -16.03 2.53
CA HIS A 209 4.19 -14.69 2.18
C HIS A 209 3.27 -14.72 0.94
N ALA A 210 3.57 -15.59 -0.03
CA ALA A 210 2.73 -15.78 -1.20
C ALA A 210 1.36 -16.35 -0.82
N GLU A 211 1.34 -17.34 0.09
CA GLU A 211 0.12 -17.94 0.62
C GLU A 211 -0.71 -16.94 1.43
N HIS A 212 -0.06 -16.19 2.32
CA HIS A 212 -0.69 -15.11 3.09
C HIS A 212 -1.33 -14.05 2.19
N ALA A 213 -0.59 -13.58 1.18
CA ALA A 213 -1.12 -12.62 0.22
C ALA A 213 -2.35 -13.17 -0.53
N TYR A 214 -2.32 -14.44 -0.94
CA TYR A 214 -3.43 -15.10 -1.62
C TYR A 214 -4.66 -15.25 -0.73
N VAL A 215 -4.50 -15.73 0.51
CA VAL A 215 -5.60 -15.90 1.48
C VAL A 215 -6.28 -14.58 1.79
N VAL A 216 -5.50 -13.53 2.06
CA VAL A 216 -6.04 -12.18 2.30
C VAL A 216 -6.78 -11.67 1.06
N ALA A 217 -6.17 -11.75 -0.12
CA ALA A 217 -6.82 -11.31 -1.35
C ALA A 217 -8.10 -12.09 -1.65
N PHE A 218 -8.12 -13.39 -1.38
CA PHE A 218 -9.29 -14.24 -1.54
C PHE A 218 -10.41 -13.83 -0.58
N ALA A 219 -10.10 -13.63 0.69
CA ALA A 219 -11.06 -13.17 1.70
C ALA A 219 -11.65 -11.79 1.35
N MET A 220 -10.88 -10.93 0.68
CA MET A 220 -11.33 -9.63 0.21
C MET A 220 -12.11 -9.67 -1.11
N GLY A 221 -12.30 -10.83 -1.73
CA GLY A 221 -12.92 -10.94 -3.05
C GLY A 221 -12.10 -10.29 -4.17
N ALA A 222 -10.77 -10.17 -4.00
CA ALA A 222 -9.87 -9.57 -4.97
C ALA A 222 -9.26 -10.57 -5.97
N VAL A 223 -9.62 -11.86 -5.87
CA VAL A 223 -9.12 -12.94 -6.71
C VAL A 223 -10.12 -13.22 -7.83
N HIS A 224 -9.69 -13.09 -9.09
CA HIS A 224 -10.58 -13.23 -10.25
C HIS A 224 -9.96 -14.10 -11.36
N VAL A 225 -10.75 -15.03 -11.89
CA VAL A 225 -10.39 -15.71 -13.14
C VAL A 225 -10.79 -14.81 -14.30
N LEU A 226 -9.80 -14.38 -15.08
CA LEU A 226 -9.99 -13.54 -16.25
C LEU A 226 -10.21 -14.39 -17.49
N PRO A 227 -11.08 -13.96 -18.42
CA PRO A 227 -11.33 -14.73 -19.60
C PRO A 227 -10.20 -14.52 -20.63
N PRO A 228 -9.99 -15.44 -21.59
CA PRO A 228 -8.96 -15.29 -22.61
C PRO A 228 -9.17 -14.02 -23.45
N ARG A 229 -8.08 -13.42 -23.97
CA ARG A 229 -8.08 -12.14 -24.73
C ARG A 229 -9.13 -12.06 -25.86
N ARG A 230 -9.50 -13.20 -26.46
CA ARG A 230 -10.46 -13.26 -27.59
C ARG A 230 -11.90 -13.53 -27.17
N SER A 231 -12.16 -13.67 -25.88
CA SER A 231 -13.51 -13.79 -25.37
C SER A 231 -14.21 -12.43 -25.41
N SER A 232 -15.46 -12.41 -25.81
CA SER A 232 -16.35 -11.24 -25.69
C SER A 232 -16.95 -11.11 -24.28
N GLN A 233 -16.39 -11.84 -23.31
CA GLN A 233 -16.93 -11.86 -21.96
C GLN A 233 -16.64 -10.53 -21.28
N LEU A 234 -17.65 -9.98 -20.60
CA LEU A 234 -17.54 -8.71 -19.90
C LEU A 234 -16.40 -8.75 -18.88
N THR A 235 -15.65 -7.66 -18.80
CA THR A 235 -14.63 -7.48 -17.76
C THR A 235 -15.31 -7.57 -16.38
N PRO A 236 -14.69 -8.23 -15.40
CA PRO A 236 -15.24 -8.29 -14.05
C PRO A 236 -15.49 -6.88 -13.51
N SER A 237 -16.54 -6.75 -12.69
CA SER A 237 -16.87 -5.48 -12.05
C SER A 237 -15.63 -4.93 -11.33
N PRO A 238 -15.36 -3.62 -11.42
CA PRO A 238 -14.24 -3.03 -10.69
C PRO A 238 -14.37 -3.36 -9.19
N ALA A 239 -13.24 -3.71 -8.57
CA ALA A 239 -13.19 -3.98 -7.14
C ALA A 239 -13.74 -2.78 -6.35
N ALA A 240 -14.57 -3.06 -5.34
CA ALA A 240 -15.07 -2.06 -4.42
C ALA A 240 -13.90 -1.39 -3.66
N PRO A 241 -14.05 -0.12 -3.24
CA PRO A 241 -13.09 0.53 -2.36
C PRO A 241 -12.87 -0.30 -1.09
N MET A 242 -11.64 -0.36 -0.62
CA MET A 242 -11.30 -1.13 0.58
C MET A 242 -11.93 -0.52 1.83
N SER A 243 -12.48 -1.37 2.71
CA SER A 243 -13.13 -0.91 3.94
C SER A 243 -12.13 -0.30 4.92
N GLN A 244 -12.61 0.62 5.76
CA GLN A 244 -11.77 1.28 6.77
C GLN A 244 -11.18 0.28 7.78
N ALA A 245 -11.92 -0.78 8.12
CA ALA A 245 -11.45 -1.81 9.04
C ALA A 245 -10.21 -2.53 8.48
N VAL A 246 -10.21 -2.87 7.18
CA VAL A 246 -9.07 -3.51 6.53
C VAL A 246 -7.86 -2.56 6.45
N MET A 247 -8.09 -1.28 6.12
CA MET A 247 -7.03 -0.27 6.12
C MET A 247 -6.39 -0.10 7.52
N ALA A 248 -7.21 -0.10 8.58
CA ALA A 248 -6.71 -0.07 9.94
C ALA A 248 -5.89 -1.33 10.26
N ALA A 249 -6.34 -2.52 9.85
CA ALA A 249 -5.58 -3.75 10.04
C ALA A 249 -4.21 -3.70 9.34
N PHE A 250 -4.12 -3.24 8.09
CA PHE A 250 -2.84 -3.03 7.40
C PHE A 250 -1.90 -2.05 8.12
N SER A 251 -2.46 -1.01 8.76
CA SER A 251 -1.64 -0.09 9.56
C SER A 251 -1.02 -0.77 10.79
N LEU A 252 -1.63 -1.83 11.30
CA LEU A 252 -1.15 -2.58 12.47
C LEU A 252 -0.20 -3.74 12.15
N THR A 253 -0.12 -4.20 10.88
CA THR A 253 0.76 -5.32 10.53
C THR A 253 2.25 -4.94 10.66
N SER A 254 3.11 -5.92 10.91
CA SER A 254 4.56 -5.74 10.93
C SER A 254 5.09 -5.20 9.60
N SER A 255 6.27 -4.57 9.63
CA SER A 255 6.96 -4.07 8.45
C SER A 255 7.35 -5.16 7.43
N ASN A 256 7.37 -6.43 7.85
CA ASN A 256 7.82 -7.57 7.05
C ASN A 256 6.68 -8.50 6.59
N PHE A 257 5.43 -8.20 6.93
CA PHE A 257 4.25 -9.06 6.74
C PHE A 257 4.18 -9.83 5.40
N LEU A 258 4.47 -9.18 4.26
CA LEU A 258 4.43 -9.81 2.92
C LEU A 258 5.73 -9.68 2.09
N GLY A 259 6.88 -9.47 2.74
CA GLY A 259 8.17 -9.43 2.03
C GLY A 259 8.66 -8.03 1.61
N ALA A 260 8.56 -7.09 2.55
CA ALA A 260 9.29 -5.81 2.64
C ALA A 260 8.89 -4.64 1.73
N GLU A 261 8.37 -4.83 0.51
CA GLU A 261 7.99 -3.69 -0.35
C GLU A 261 6.59 -3.14 -0.02
N TRP A 262 6.53 -1.91 0.47
CA TRP A 262 5.30 -1.19 0.78
C TRP A 262 4.86 -0.30 -0.37
N HIS A 263 3.56 -0.15 -0.55
CA HIS A 263 2.99 0.62 -1.63
C HIS A 263 2.06 1.68 -1.06
N VAL A 264 2.21 2.92 -1.51
CA VAL A 264 1.38 4.04 -1.08
C VAL A 264 0.53 4.47 -2.27
N VAL A 265 -0.78 4.57 -2.06
CA VAL A 265 -1.72 5.20 -2.98
C VAL A 265 -2.01 6.58 -2.44
N PHE A 266 -1.60 7.61 -3.17
CA PHE A 266 -1.92 9.00 -2.85
C PHE A 266 -3.26 9.39 -3.45
N LYS A 267 -3.52 8.96 -4.70
CA LYS A 267 -4.79 9.19 -5.38
C LYS A 267 -5.34 7.88 -5.95
N GLY A 268 -6.60 7.58 -5.65
CA GLY A 268 -7.26 6.34 -6.07
C GLY A 268 -8.61 6.14 -5.37
N LYS A 269 -9.23 4.97 -5.54
CA LYS A 269 -10.51 4.64 -4.87
C LYS A 269 -10.42 4.73 -3.35
N ARG A 270 -9.26 4.34 -2.81
CA ARG A 270 -8.93 4.41 -1.40
C ARG A 270 -7.43 4.75 -1.26
N PRO A 271 -7.07 6.01 -1.01
CA PRO A 271 -5.71 6.34 -0.64
C PRO A 271 -5.30 5.65 0.66
N GLY A 272 -4.01 5.38 0.80
CA GLY A 272 -3.45 4.71 1.97
C GLY A 272 -2.21 3.89 1.67
N ILE A 273 -1.82 3.08 2.65
CA ILE A 273 -0.58 2.29 2.63
C ILE A 273 -0.93 0.81 2.58
N TYR A 274 -0.29 0.09 1.67
CA TYR A 274 -0.61 -1.29 1.32
C TYR A 274 0.65 -2.18 1.41
N PRO A 275 0.53 -3.40 1.94
CA PRO A 275 1.66 -4.29 2.15
C PRO A 275 2.12 -5.02 0.87
N ALA A 276 1.36 -4.94 -0.23
CA ALA A 276 1.68 -5.62 -1.49
C ALA A 276 0.99 -4.95 -2.69
N TRP A 277 1.53 -5.20 -3.89
CA TRP A 277 1.09 -4.57 -5.14
C TRP A 277 -0.33 -4.95 -5.52
N ASN A 278 -0.75 -6.19 -5.27
CA ASN A 278 -2.09 -6.66 -5.58
C ASN A 278 -3.17 -5.79 -4.92
N PHE A 279 -2.98 -5.40 -3.65
CA PHE A 279 -3.93 -4.53 -2.94
C PHE A 279 -3.93 -3.12 -3.55
N THR A 280 -2.76 -2.54 -3.82
CA THR A 280 -2.65 -1.25 -4.51
C THR A 280 -3.30 -1.26 -5.89
N ALA A 281 -3.15 -2.33 -6.65
CA ALA A 281 -3.73 -2.48 -7.97
C ALA A 281 -5.27 -2.44 -7.90
N THR A 282 -5.91 -3.07 -6.90
CA THR A 282 -7.38 -2.99 -6.75
C THR A 282 -7.91 -1.56 -6.56
N GLN A 283 -7.10 -0.69 -5.94
CA GLN A 283 -7.47 0.69 -5.60
C GLN A 283 -7.11 1.71 -6.69
N THR A 284 -6.27 1.32 -7.66
CA THR A 284 -5.79 2.19 -8.74
C THR A 284 -6.29 1.75 -10.12
N LYS A 285 -6.58 0.46 -10.31
CA LYS A 285 -7.07 -0.10 -11.57
C LYS A 285 -8.42 0.50 -11.96
N GLY A 286 -8.47 1.03 -13.19
CA GLY A 286 -9.64 1.69 -13.77
C GLY A 286 -9.87 3.12 -13.28
N VAL A 287 -8.99 3.68 -12.46
CA VAL A 287 -9.09 5.07 -11.97
C VAL A 287 -8.15 5.95 -12.78
N SER A 288 -8.70 6.90 -13.54
CA SER A 288 -7.90 7.90 -14.23
C SER A 288 -7.14 8.78 -13.23
N CYS A 289 -5.88 9.08 -13.53
CA CYS A 289 -5.03 9.94 -12.69
C CYS A 289 -4.73 9.38 -11.29
N SER A 290 -4.85 8.06 -11.08
CA SER A 290 -4.36 7.44 -9.84
C SER A 290 -2.85 7.65 -9.68
N ILE A 291 -2.41 7.99 -8.47
CA ILE A 291 -0.99 8.22 -8.15
C ILE A 291 -0.59 7.29 -7.03
N TYR A 292 0.43 6.48 -7.28
CA TYR A 292 0.97 5.55 -6.30
C TYR A 292 2.50 5.48 -6.39
N GLN A 293 3.14 5.08 -5.29
CA GLN A 293 4.59 4.90 -5.22
C GLN A 293 4.93 3.72 -4.32
N LYS A 294 6.05 3.05 -4.61
CA LYS A 294 6.57 1.94 -3.80
C LYS A 294 7.75 2.39 -2.94
N TYR A 295 7.87 1.78 -1.78
CA TYR A 295 8.87 2.06 -0.76
C TYR A 295 9.47 0.75 -0.24
N PRO A 296 10.77 0.72 0.09
CA PRO A 296 11.43 -0.45 0.63
C PRO A 296 11.08 -0.75 2.09
N THR A 297 10.52 0.21 2.83
CA THR A 297 10.16 0.04 4.25
C THR A 297 8.81 0.67 4.56
N LYS A 298 8.13 0.15 5.59
CA LYS A 298 6.85 0.67 6.09
C LYS A 298 6.96 2.12 6.57
N ALA A 299 8.02 2.41 7.34
CA ALA A 299 8.24 3.73 7.91
C ALA A 299 8.44 4.82 6.82
N GLU A 300 9.14 4.49 5.73
CA GLU A 300 9.27 5.42 4.59
C GLU A 300 7.92 5.65 3.88
N ALA A 301 7.14 4.58 3.69
CA ALA A 301 5.80 4.68 3.13
C ALA A 301 4.88 5.57 3.99
N GLU A 302 4.90 5.39 5.31
CA GLU A 302 4.14 6.20 6.28
C GLU A 302 4.59 7.66 6.32
N ALA A 303 5.90 7.92 6.26
CA ALA A 303 6.40 9.28 6.17
C ALA A 303 5.96 9.96 4.87
N ALA A 304 6.07 9.26 3.74
CA ALA A 304 5.65 9.79 2.45
C ALA A 304 4.15 10.06 2.39
N TYR A 305 3.33 9.15 2.90
CA TYR A 305 1.88 9.32 2.96
C TYR A 305 1.48 10.51 3.84
N ARG A 306 2.04 10.62 5.05
CA ARG A 306 1.79 11.77 5.95
C ARG A 306 2.19 13.10 5.32
N ASN A 307 3.34 13.17 4.66
CA ASN A 307 3.78 14.39 3.97
C ASN A 307 2.77 14.78 2.88
N ALA A 308 2.33 13.80 2.08
CA ALA A 308 1.31 14.03 1.05
C ALA A 308 -0.05 14.45 1.64
N GLU A 309 -0.45 13.93 2.81
CA GLU A 309 -1.65 14.39 3.52
C GLU A 309 -1.52 15.84 3.98
N CYS A 310 -0.38 16.22 4.57
CA CYS A 310 -0.10 17.60 4.98
C CYS A 310 -0.11 18.58 3.79
N ASP A 311 0.36 18.13 2.63
CA ASP A 311 0.38 18.93 1.40
C ASP A 311 -0.98 18.97 0.67
N GLY A 312 -2.00 18.26 1.18
CA GLY A 312 -3.32 18.17 0.54
C GLY A 312 -3.31 17.40 -0.79
N PHE A 313 -2.32 16.53 -0.98
CA PHE A 313 -2.13 15.77 -2.21
C PHE A 313 -2.93 14.45 -2.23
N VAL A 314 -3.39 14.00 -1.07
CA VAL A 314 -4.15 12.75 -0.90
C VAL A 314 -5.63 12.97 -1.26
N GLU A 315 -6.13 12.21 -2.23
CA GLU A 315 -7.46 12.43 -2.81
C GLU A 315 -8.16 11.10 -3.17
N ILE A 316 -9.42 10.96 -2.74
CA ILE A 316 -10.29 9.85 -3.16
C ILE A 316 -10.90 10.23 -4.52
N LEU A 317 -10.71 9.35 -5.52
CA LEU A 317 -11.18 9.52 -6.89
C LEU A 317 -12.37 8.61 -7.23
#